data_AF-A0A9E0U4A4-F1
#
_entry.id   AF-A0A9E0U4A4-F1
#
_cell.length_a   1.000
_cell.length_b   1.000
_cell.length_c   1.000
_cell.angle_alpha   90.00
_cell.angle_beta   90.00
_cell.angle_gamma   90.00
#
_symmetry.space_group_name_H-M   'P 1'
#
loop_
_entity.id
_entity.type
_entity.pdbx_description
1 polymer ?
#
loop_
_entity_poly.entity_id
_entity_poly.type
_entity_poly.pdbx_seq_one_letter_code
_entity_poly.pdbx_strand_id
1 'polypeptide(L)'
;INEEGKKFLYDELRSLKIDYVPTEANFIFIILKEKRASELYNDLLKEGVIVRPMGSSEIRVTIGLPEENRRFIQALKKIRKNEVLAKA
;
A
#
# COMPACT_ATOMS: atom_id res chain seq x y z
N ILE A 1 -8.05 -12.73 13.43
CA ILE A 1 -7.51 -11.69 12.51
C ILE A 1 -5.98 -11.74 12.62
N ASN A 2 -5.26 -11.55 11.52
CA ASN A 2 -3.79 -11.63 11.49
C ASN A 2 -3.19 -10.34 12.11
N GLU A 3 -3.10 -10.29 13.44
CA GLU A 3 -2.61 -9.13 14.21
C GLU A 3 -1.15 -8.80 13.89
N GLU A 4 -0.31 -9.81 13.65
CA GLU A 4 1.10 -9.61 13.31
C GLU A 4 1.25 -8.91 11.94
N GLY A 5 0.50 -9.38 10.94
CA GLY A 5 0.46 -8.75 9.61
C GLY A 5 -0.07 -7.32 9.66
N LYS A 6 -1.14 -7.09 10.42
CA LYS A 6 -1.72 -5.76 10.66
C LYS A 6 -0.69 -4.81 11.28
N LYS A 7 -0.02 -5.24 12.35
CA LYS A 7 1.01 -4.46 13.04
C LYS A 7 2.18 -4.14 12.11
N PHE A 8 2.69 -5.14 11.38
CA PHE A 8 3.78 -4.94 10.42
C PHE A 8 3.43 -3.89 9.36
N LEU A 9 2.24 -3.99 8.76
CA LEU A 9 1.78 -3.02 7.76
C LEU A 9 1.64 -1.62 8.35
N TYR A 10 1.10 -1.48 9.57
CA TYR A 10 1.00 -0.18 10.24
C TYR A 10 2.34 0.46 10.55
N ASP A 11 3.31 -0.32 11.03
CA ASP A 11 4.66 0.17 11.33
C ASP A 11 5.36 0.66 10.04
N GLU A 12 5.27 -0.13 8.97
CA GLU A 12 5.86 0.22 7.67
C GLU A 12 5.18 1.44 7.05
N LEU A 13 3.84 1.47 6.98
CA LEU A 13 3.10 2.63 6.44
C LEU A 13 3.37 3.91 7.23
N ARG A 14 3.47 3.82 8.56
CA ARG A 14 3.86 4.95 9.43
C ARG A 14 5.28 5.42 9.13
N SER A 15 6.23 4.50 8.99
CA SER A 15 7.62 4.84 8.62
C SER A 15 7.70 5.54 7.26
N LEU A 16 6.80 5.16 6.35
CA LEU A 16 6.68 5.74 5.02
C LEU A 16 5.87 7.04 5.00
N LYS A 17 5.28 7.48 6.12
CA LYS A 17 4.39 8.66 6.20
C LYS A 17 3.23 8.57 5.20
N ILE A 18 2.68 7.37 5.03
CA ILE A 18 1.51 7.10 4.20
C ILE A 18 0.27 7.10 5.10
N ASP A 19 -0.74 7.86 4.71
CA ASP A 19 -1.99 7.99 5.46
C ASP A 19 -2.84 6.72 5.27
N TYR A 20 -3.45 6.22 6.35
CA TYR A 20 -4.33 5.06 6.33
C TYR A 20 -5.40 5.15 7.41
N VAL A 21 -6.48 4.38 7.24
CA VAL A 21 -7.57 4.27 8.22
C VAL A 21 -7.33 3.02 9.09
N PRO A 22 -7.18 3.17 10.42
CA PRO A 22 -7.17 2.04 11.34
C PRO A 22 -8.45 1.21 11.22
N THR A 23 -8.34 -0.10 11.35
CA THR A 23 -9.43 -1.03 11.01
C THR A 23 -9.36 -2.28 11.88
N GLU A 24 -10.51 -2.82 12.25
CA GLU A 24 -10.61 -4.16 12.86
C GLU A 24 -10.96 -5.24 11.82
N ALA A 25 -10.90 -4.90 10.52
CA ALA A 25 -11.13 -5.84 9.43
C ALA A 25 -9.83 -6.53 8.97
N ASN A 26 -9.96 -7.45 8.02
CA ASN A 26 -8.84 -8.11 7.34
C ASN A 26 -8.22 -7.26 6.20
N PHE A 27 -8.49 -5.96 6.15
CA PHE A 27 -7.95 -5.06 5.14
C PHE A 27 -7.77 -3.65 5.68
N ILE A 28 -6.84 -2.90 5.11
CA ILE A 28 -6.51 -1.52 5.44
C ILE A 28 -6.86 -0.62 4.25
N PHE A 29 -7.49 0.52 4.52
CA PHE A 29 -7.64 1.59 3.54
C PHE A 29 -6.43 2.52 3.62
N ILE A 30 -5.75 2.69 2.49
CA ILE A 30 -4.65 3.64 2.33
C ILE A 30 -5.17 4.85 1.54
N ILE A 31 -4.86 6.04 2.04
CA ILE A 31 -5.28 7.33 1.47
C ILE A 31 -4.08 7.95 0.75
N LEU A 32 -4.26 8.24 -0.54
CA LEU A 32 -3.27 8.84 -1.42
C LEU A 32 -3.58 10.33 -1.59
N LYS A 33 -2.55 11.17 -1.56
CA LYS A 33 -2.72 12.64 -1.60
C LYS A 33 -3.09 13.21 -2.98
N GLU A 34 -2.79 12.51 -4.07
CA GLU A 34 -2.83 13.08 -5.43
C GLU A 34 -3.92 12.52 -6.38
N LYS A 35 -4.97 11.82 -5.92
CA LYS A 35 -5.96 11.14 -6.81
C LYS A 35 -5.33 10.14 -7.81
N ARG A 36 -4.32 9.39 -7.36
CA ARG A 36 -3.52 8.47 -8.19
C ARG A 36 -3.74 6.98 -7.86
N ALA A 37 -4.91 6.63 -7.31
CA ALA A 37 -5.20 5.25 -6.91
C ALA A 37 -5.10 4.25 -8.07
N SER A 38 -5.60 4.62 -9.26
CA SER A 38 -5.53 3.78 -10.45
C SER A 38 -4.09 3.63 -10.98
N GLU A 39 -3.29 4.69 -10.95
CA GLU A 39 -1.88 4.65 -11.35
C GLU A 39 -1.08 3.74 -10.42
N LEU A 40 -1.20 3.96 -9.11
CA LEU A 40 -0.52 3.14 -8.10
C LEU A 40 -0.94 1.67 -8.21
N TYR A 41 -2.22 1.40 -8.47
CA TYR A 41 -2.68 0.03 -8.73
C TYR A 41 -1.97 -0.60 -9.93
N ASN A 42 -1.89 0.10 -11.06
CA ASN A 42 -1.22 -0.41 -12.25
C ASN A 42 0.28 -0.66 -12.00
N ASP A 43 0.94 0.20 -11.24
CA ASP A 43 2.36 0.03 -10.93
C ASP A 43 2.61 -1.12 -9.94
N LEU A 44 1.74 -1.28 -8.93
CA LEU A 44 1.79 -2.45 -8.04
C LEU A 44 1.49 -3.74 -8.81
N LEU A 45 0.56 -3.71 -9.77
CA LEU A 45 0.23 -4.85 -10.61
C LEU A 45 1.43 -5.31 -11.44
N LYS A 46 2.24 -4.39 -11.98
CA LYS A 46 3.49 -4.71 -12.68
C LYS A 46 4.52 -5.40 -11.78
N GLU A 47 4.50 -5.15 -10.48
CA GLU A 47 5.34 -5.82 -9.48
C GLU A 47 4.72 -7.15 -8.97
N GLY A 48 3.58 -7.55 -9.54
CA GLY A 48 2.84 -8.76 -9.16
C GLY A 48 2.08 -8.61 -7.84
N VAL A 49 1.74 -7.38 -7.44
CA VAL A 49 0.99 -7.09 -6.22
C VAL A 49 -0.39 -6.53 -6.60
N ILE A 50 -1.44 -7.22 -6.18
CA ILE A 50 -2.81 -6.83 -6.50
C ILE A 50 -3.43 -6.12 -5.30
N VAL A 51 -3.86 -4.88 -5.50
CA VAL A 51 -4.65 -4.09 -4.53
C VAL A 51 -5.98 -3.72 -5.16
N ARG A 52 -6.96 -3.24 -4.37
CA ARG A 52 -8.26 -2.81 -4.92
C ARG A 52 -8.42 -1.30 -4.79
N PRO A 53 -8.46 -0.54 -5.90
CA PRO A 53 -8.90 0.85 -5.88
C PRO A 53 -10.35 0.94 -5.40
N MET A 54 -10.64 1.89 -4.52
CA MET A 54 -11.97 2.14 -3.96
C MET A 54 -12.49 3.54 -4.28
N GLY A 55 -11.68 4.33 -4.99
CA GLY A 55 -11.97 5.69 -5.40
C GLY A 55 -10.81 6.25 -6.23
N SER A 56 -10.75 7.57 -6.34
CA SER A 56 -9.64 8.24 -7.02
C SER A 56 -8.38 8.33 -6.14
N SER A 57 -8.55 8.36 -4.81
CA SER A 57 -7.45 8.56 -3.85
C SER A 57 -7.27 7.39 -2.89
N GLU A 58 -8.14 6.38 -2.91
CA GLU A 58 -8.16 5.33 -1.90
C GLU A 58 -7.89 3.96 -2.52
N ILE A 59 -6.99 3.20 -1.90
CA ILE A 59 -6.81 1.78 -2.18
C ILE A 59 -7.09 0.95 -0.93
N ARG A 60 -7.69 -0.22 -1.13
CA ARG A 60 -7.90 -1.23 -0.11
C ARG A 60 -6.86 -2.33 -0.28
N VAL A 61 -6.12 -2.60 0.78
CA VAL A 61 -5.09 -3.64 0.85
C VAL A 61 -5.53 -4.69 1.85
N THR A 62 -5.65 -5.94 1.40
CA THR A 62 -5.95 -7.07 2.29
C THR A 62 -4.70 -7.41 3.11
N ILE A 63 -4.87 -7.69 4.41
CA ILE A 63 -3.81 -8.18 5.28
C ILE A 63 -3.61 -9.67 4.97
N GLY A 64 -2.57 -9.97 4.18
CA GLY A 64 -2.26 -11.31 3.71
C GLY A 64 -1.29 -12.06 4.63
N LEU A 65 -0.61 -13.06 4.05
CA LEU A 65 0.50 -13.76 4.67
C LEU A 65 1.70 -12.82 4.88
N PRO A 66 2.61 -13.12 5.83
CA PRO A 66 3.78 -12.28 6.09
C PRO A 66 4.62 -11.96 4.85
N GLU A 67 4.76 -12.91 3.92
CA GLU A 67 5.50 -12.73 2.67
C GLU A 67 4.79 -11.79 1.69
N GLU A 68 3.47 -11.90 1.58
CA GLU A 68 2.64 -11.02 0.74
C GLU A 68 2.69 -9.58 1.27
N ASN A 69 2.58 -9.41 2.59
CA ASN A 69 2.68 -8.10 3.24
C ASN A 69 4.06 -7.47 3.01
N ARG A 70 5.14 -8.26 3.15
CA ARG A 70 6.52 -7.80 2.85
C ARG A 70 6.66 -7.40 1.37
N ARG A 71 6.15 -8.22 0.45
CA ARG A 71 6.20 -7.95 -0.99
C ARG A 71 5.45 -6.67 -1.36
N PHE A 72 4.27 -6.44 -0.78
CA PHE A 72 3.52 -5.20 -0.95
C PHE A 72 4.34 -3.98 -0.53
N ILE A 73 4.93 -4.00 0.67
CA ILE A 73 5.74 -2.88 1.17
C ILE A 73 7.00 -2.65 0.32
N GLN A 74 7.65 -3.73 -0.15
CA GLN A 74 8.82 -3.62 -1.04
C GLN A 74 8.45 -2.98 -2.39
N ALA A 75 7.35 -3.43 -3.02
CA ALA A 75 6.86 -2.85 -4.25
C ALA A 75 6.49 -1.36 -4.07
N LEU A 76 5.81 -1.03 -2.97
CA LEU A 76 5.44 0.35 -2.63
C LEU A 76 6.68 1.24 -2.46
N LYS A 77 7.72 0.77 -1.76
CA LYS A 77 9.00 1.48 -1.60
C LYS A 77 9.72 1.69 -2.94
N LYS A 78 9.67 0.69 -3.84
CA LYS A 78 10.27 0.77 -5.18
C LYS A 78 9.57 1.82 -6.05
N ILE A 79 8.23 1.77 -6.12
CA ILE A 79 7.42 2.73 -6.88
C ILE A 79 7.68 4.16 -6.37
N ARG A 80 7.69 4.36 -5.05
CA ARG A 80 7.95 5.68 -4.47
C ARG A 80 9.35 6.22 -4.76
N LYS A 81 10.38 5.36 -4.77
CA LYS A 81 11.74 5.77 -5.18
C LYS A 81 11.74 6.21 -6.64
N ASN A 82 11.02 5.51 -7.51
CA ASN A 82 10.92 5.85 -8.92
C ASN A 82 10.19 7.19 -9.13
N GLU A 83 9.18 7.53 -8.33
CA GLU A 83 8.53 8.85 -8.39
C GLU A 83 9.45 10.00 -7.95
N VAL A 84 10.32 9.76 -6.96
CA VAL A 84 11.32 10.75 -6.54
C VAL A 84 12.41 10.91 -7.62
N LEU A 85 12.79 9.83 -8.31
CA LEU A 85 13.76 9.86 -9.40
C LEU A 85 13.19 10.38 -10.73
N ALA A 86 11.87 10.29 -10.94
CA ALA A 86 11.18 10.76 -12.14
C ALA A 86 10.83 12.27 -12.10
N LYS A 87 11.10 12.96 -10.99
CA LYS A 87 10.93 14.41 -10.84
C LYS A 87 12.24 15.19 -10.89
N ALA A 88 13.33 14.59 -11.39
CA ALA A 88 14.62 15.24 -11.61
C ALA A 88 14.86 15.53 -13.09
#